data_AF-T1ATA7-F1
#
_entry.id   AF-T1ATA7-F1
#
_cell.length_a   1.000
_cell.length_b   1.000
_cell.length_c   1.000
_cell.angle_alpha   90.00
_cell.angle_beta   90.00
_cell.angle_gamma   90.00
#
_symmetry.space_group_name_H-M   'P 1'
#
loop_
_entity.id
_entity.type
_entity.pdbx_description
1 polymer ?
#
loop_
_entity_poly.entity_id
_entity_poly.type
_entity_poly.pdbx_seq_one_letter_code
_entity_poly.pdbx_strand_id
1 'polypeptide(L)'
;MGAPDYSIPGSVAPRPAAETSASATQPVVATARTVAAVLAESQVEAVLDELERDLVGLAPVKQRIRDIAALLVIDKLRMNLGLQAETPSLHMSFTGNPGTGKTTVALRMAEILHRLGYVRKGHLVAVTRDDLVGQYIGHTAPKTREVLKKAMGGVLFIDEAYYLYRPENERDYGQEAIEILLQVMESQRDDLVVILAGYKDRMDTFFKSNPGLSSRIA
;
A
#
# COMPACT_ATOMS: atom_id res chain seq x y z
N MET A 1 51.60 -33.46 -13.16
CA MET A 1 51.25 -34.18 -11.93
C MET A 1 51.18 -33.12 -10.83
N GLY A 2 50.05 -32.48 -10.54
CA GLY A 2 48.73 -33.04 -10.27
C GLY A 2 48.57 -33.20 -8.76
N ALA A 3 48.47 -32.08 -8.03
CA ALA A 3 48.14 -32.08 -6.60
C ALA A 3 46.87 -31.23 -6.41
N PRO A 4 45.81 -31.79 -5.80
CA PRO A 4 44.47 -31.23 -5.84
C PRO A 4 44.18 -30.17 -4.77
N ASP A 5 43.28 -29.26 -5.15
CA ASP A 5 42.42 -28.46 -4.27
C ASP A 5 41.62 -29.36 -3.32
N TYR A 6 41.70 -29.12 -2.02
CA TYR A 6 40.54 -29.08 -1.08
C TYR A 6 41.00 -28.70 0.34
N SER A 7 40.30 -27.73 0.94
CA SER A 7 40.45 -27.30 2.33
C SER A 7 39.53 -28.10 3.26
N ILE A 8 40.02 -28.48 4.44
CA ILE A 8 39.20 -28.94 5.57
C ILE A 8 38.99 -27.76 6.54
N PRO A 9 37.75 -27.43 6.92
CA PRO A 9 37.45 -26.32 7.83
C PRO A 9 37.57 -26.77 9.29
N GLY A 10 38.22 -25.94 10.13
CA GLY A 10 38.14 -26.05 11.59
C GLY A 10 39.46 -26.31 12.32
N SER A 11 40.31 -25.29 12.44
CA SER A 11 41.06 -25.05 13.68
C SER A 11 41.37 -23.55 13.78
N VAL A 12 40.71 -22.90 14.74
CA VAL A 12 40.97 -21.49 15.07
C VAL A 12 42.12 -21.47 16.06
N ALA A 13 43.30 -21.02 15.62
CA ALA A 13 44.38 -20.61 16.49
C ALA A 13 44.20 -19.12 16.87
N PRO A 14 44.49 -18.71 18.12
CA PRO A 14 44.20 -17.38 18.61
C PRO A 14 45.23 -16.36 18.08
N ARG A 15 44.75 -15.19 17.67
CA ARG A 15 45.60 -14.02 17.38
C ARG A 15 45.14 -12.79 18.18
N PRO A 16 46.08 -11.88 18.47
CA PRO A 16 46.13 -11.16 19.72
C PRO A 16 45.47 -9.78 19.65
N ALA A 17 45.29 -9.21 20.84
CA ALA A 17 44.81 -7.85 21.10
C ALA A 17 45.45 -6.82 20.17
N ALA A 18 44.59 -6.03 19.52
CA ALA A 18 44.95 -4.81 18.83
C ALA A 18 44.33 -3.62 19.58
N GLU A 19 45.20 -2.67 19.87
CA GLU A 19 44.98 -1.48 20.66
C GLU A 19 44.03 -0.48 19.99
N THR A 20 43.29 0.19 20.87
CA THR A 20 42.67 1.51 20.79
C THR A 20 43.09 2.38 19.60
N SER A 21 42.14 2.65 18.71
CA SER A 21 42.06 3.94 18.01
C SER A 21 40.70 4.55 18.25
N ALA A 22 40.71 5.64 19.02
CA ALA A 22 39.56 6.48 19.26
C ALA A 22 39.13 7.14 17.95
N SER A 23 38.01 6.71 17.40
CA SER A 23 37.25 7.47 16.41
C SER A 23 36.11 8.16 17.14
N ALA A 24 36.34 9.44 17.46
CA ALA A 24 35.30 10.36 17.90
C ALA A 24 34.27 10.51 16.77
N THR A 25 33.22 9.68 16.80
CA THR A 25 32.06 9.89 15.95
C THR A 25 31.08 10.75 16.74
N GLN A 26 30.97 12.00 16.27
CA GLN A 26 30.11 13.05 16.78
C GLN A 26 28.68 12.52 17.03
N PRO A 27 27.98 13.01 18.07
CA PRO A 27 26.57 12.73 18.19
C PRO A 27 25.85 13.43 17.03
N VAL A 28 25.37 12.66 16.06
CA VAL A 28 24.31 13.10 15.17
C VAL A 28 23.13 13.42 16.09
N VAL A 29 22.93 14.71 16.33
CA VAL A 29 21.80 15.23 17.11
C VAL A 29 20.54 14.88 16.33
N ALA A 30 19.96 13.72 16.63
CA ALA A 30 18.62 13.36 16.24
C ALA A 30 17.69 14.40 16.86
N THR A 31 17.37 15.44 16.10
CA THR A 31 16.42 16.45 16.50
C THR A 31 15.08 15.72 16.63
N ALA A 32 14.63 15.50 17.87
CA ALA A 32 13.34 14.89 18.12
C ALA A 32 12.26 15.81 17.54
N ARG A 33 11.82 15.52 16.30
CA ARG A 33 10.74 16.26 15.66
C ARG A 33 9.46 15.96 16.44
N THR A 34 8.89 16.98 17.07
CA THR A 34 7.62 16.86 17.78
C THR A 34 6.51 16.50 16.79
N VAL A 35 5.47 15.80 17.25
CA VAL A 35 4.30 15.43 16.43
C VAL A 35 3.73 16.64 15.68
N ALA A 36 3.64 17.78 16.36
CA ALA A 36 3.18 19.06 15.79
C ALA A 36 4.06 19.58 14.64
N ALA A 37 5.38 19.38 14.70
CA ALA A 37 6.29 19.83 13.64
C ALA A 37 6.13 18.99 12.36
N VAL A 38 5.92 17.67 12.49
CA VAL A 38 5.66 16.82 11.33
C VAL A 38 4.27 17.03 10.77
N LEU A 39 3.25 17.28 11.60
CA LEU A 39 1.91 17.68 11.13
C LEU A 39 1.95 19.00 10.34
N ALA A 40 2.70 19.99 10.83
CA ALA A 40 2.86 21.27 10.15
C ALA A 40 3.65 21.16 8.83
N GLU A 41 4.74 20.39 8.80
CA GLU A 41 5.53 20.15 7.57
C GLU A 41 4.79 19.30 6.54
N SER A 42 3.99 18.33 6.98
CA SER A 42 3.23 17.44 6.09
C SER A 42 1.95 18.06 5.54
N GLN A 43 1.56 19.26 6.00
CA GLN A 43 0.32 19.95 5.66
C GLN A 43 -0.95 19.10 5.82
N VAL A 44 -0.91 18.04 6.62
CA VAL A 44 -2.01 17.07 6.74
C VAL A 44 -3.28 17.72 7.24
N GLU A 45 -3.16 18.67 8.17
CA GLU A 45 -4.30 19.47 8.65
C GLU A 45 -4.97 20.23 7.52
N ALA A 46 -4.21 20.85 6.60
CA ALA A 46 -4.79 21.55 5.47
C ALA A 46 -5.54 20.60 4.51
N VAL A 47 -5.03 19.37 4.31
CA VAL A 47 -5.71 18.37 3.46
C VAL A 47 -6.94 17.78 4.15
N LEU A 48 -6.88 17.56 5.46
CA LEU A 48 -8.04 17.14 6.26
C LEU A 48 -9.12 18.22 6.28
N ASP A 49 -8.73 19.49 6.36
CA ASP A 49 -9.64 20.63 6.26
C ASP A 49 -10.26 20.77 4.86
N GLU A 50 -9.48 20.55 3.79
CA GLU A 50 -9.97 20.48 2.41
C GLU A 50 -10.98 19.33 2.25
N LEU A 51 -10.66 18.14 2.77
CA LEU A 51 -11.56 16.98 2.80
C LEU A 51 -12.86 17.31 3.58
N GLU A 52 -12.76 18.04 4.68
CA GLU A 52 -13.91 18.44 5.48
C GLU A 52 -14.84 19.41 4.75
N ARG A 53 -14.28 20.33 3.97
CA ARG A 53 -15.03 21.32 3.17
C ARG A 53 -15.70 20.69 1.96
N ASP A 54 -15.00 19.80 1.25
CA ASP A 54 -15.46 19.27 -0.04
C ASP A 54 -16.48 18.13 0.10
N LEU A 55 -16.38 17.31 1.15
CA LEU A 55 -17.31 16.22 1.38
C LEU A 55 -18.42 16.67 2.34
N VAL A 56 -19.55 17.12 1.83
CA VAL A 56 -20.70 17.47 2.69
C VAL A 56 -21.42 16.19 3.13
N GLY A 57 -21.53 15.97 4.44
CA GLY A 57 -21.97 14.68 5.00
C GLY A 57 -20.83 13.65 5.01
N LEU A 58 -21.10 12.42 5.46
CA LEU A 58 -20.10 11.33 5.66
C LEU A 58 -19.15 11.50 6.87
N ALA A 59 -19.63 12.01 8.00
CA ALA A 59 -18.86 12.09 9.25
C ALA A 59 -18.12 10.78 9.65
N PRO A 60 -18.70 9.56 9.51
CA PRO A 60 -17.99 8.33 9.85
C PRO A 60 -16.77 8.07 8.95
N VAL A 61 -16.89 8.39 7.66
CA VAL A 61 -15.81 8.21 6.68
C VAL A 61 -14.70 9.21 6.94
N LYS A 62 -15.05 10.48 7.18
CA LYS A 62 -14.08 11.53 7.55
C LYS A 62 -13.30 11.17 8.80
N GLN A 63 -13.97 10.66 9.84
CA GLN A 63 -13.31 10.21 11.06
C GLN A 63 -12.34 9.07 10.78
N ARG A 64 -12.75 8.06 9.98
CA ARG A 64 -11.85 6.96 9.60
C ARG A 64 -10.63 7.45 8.81
N ILE A 65 -10.82 8.42 7.91
CA ILE A 65 -9.71 9.03 7.16
C ILE A 65 -8.77 9.77 8.10
N ARG A 66 -9.31 10.51 9.09
CA ARG A 66 -8.50 11.19 10.11
C ARG A 66 -7.69 10.20 10.94
N ASP A 67 -8.30 9.09 11.36
CA ASP A 67 -7.60 8.05 12.13
C ASP A 67 -6.44 7.45 11.32
N ILE A 68 -6.66 7.21 10.03
CA ILE A 68 -5.64 6.68 9.12
C ILE A 68 -4.55 7.73 8.89
N ALA A 69 -4.91 8.99 8.63
CA ALA A 69 -3.94 10.07 8.50
C ALA A 69 -3.09 10.24 9.77
N ALA A 70 -3.69 10.13 10.96
CA ALA A 70 -2.97 10.19 12.23
C ALA A 70 -1.98 9.03 12.38
N LEU A 71 -2.39 7.80 12.02
CA LEU A 71 -1.51 6.63 12.02
C LEU A 71 -0.32 6.84 11.07
N LEU A 72 -0.56 7.37 9.88
CA LEU A 72 0.46 7.66 8.87
C LEU A 72 1.44 8.76 9.32
N VAL A 73 0.95 9.79 10.02
CA VAL A 73 1.82 10.83 10.59
C VAL A 73 2.75 10.24 11.66
N ILE A 74 2.21 9.40 12.55
CA ILE A 74 3.00 8.71 13.59
C ILE A 74 4.04 7.79 12.95
N ASP A 75 3.67 7.07 11.90
CA ASP A 75 4.58 6.19 11.18
C ASP A 75 5.72 6.99 10.51
N LYS A 76 5.39 8.10 9.85
CA LYS A 76 6.39 9.02 9.28
C LYS A 76 7.33 9.62 10.33
N LEU A 77 6.82 9.92 11.52
CA LEU A 77 7.64 10.34 12.67
C LEU A 77 8.62 9.25 13.11
N ARG A 78 8.17 8.00 13.17
CA ARG A 78 9.03 6.85 13.52
C ARG A 78 10.13 6.66 12.48
N MET A 79 9.79 6.74 11.19
CA MET A 79 10.76 6.70 10.10
C MET A 79 11.80 7.82 10.20
N ASN A 80 11.39 9.06 10.49
CA ASN A 80 12.29 10.21 10.67
C ASN A 80 13.25 10.03 11.86
N LEU A 81 12.86 9.25 12.87
CA LEU A 81 13.68 8.92 14.04
C LEU A 81 14.56 7.68 13.81
N GLY A 82 14.57 7.10 12.60
CA GLY A 82 15.34 5.90 12.28
C GLY A 82 14.80 4.63 12.94
N LEU A 83 13.58 4.65 13.47
CA LEU A 83 12.91 3.46 13.97
C LEU A 83 12.40 2.67 12.77
N GLN A 84 12.87 1.42 12.63
CA GLN A 84 12.37 0.54 11.57
C GLN A 84 10.89 0.24 11.84
N ALA A 85 10.03 0.81 11.02
CA ALA A 85 8.65 0.40 10.87
C ALA A 85 8.52 -0.25 9.48
N GLU A 86 7.97 -1.45 9.42
CA GLU A 86 7.50 -1.98 8.15
C GLU A 86 6.43 -1.03 7.61
N THR A 87 6.52 -0.67 6.32
CA THR A 87 5.51 0.20 5.71
C THR A 87 4.15 -0.44 5.93
N PRO A 88 3.21 0.21 6.65
CA PRO A 88 1.92 -0.39 6.92
C PRO A 88 1.21 -0.67 5.61
N SER A 89 0.41 -1.74 5.56
CA SER A 89 -0.41 -2.00 4.37
C SER A 89 -1.43 -0.88 4.22
N LEU A 90 -1.29 -0.08 3.16
CA LEU A 90 -2.14 1.09 2.89
C LEU A 90 -3.38 0.73 2.06
N HIS A 91 -3.54 -0.52 1.65
CA HIS A 91 -4.69 -0.93 0.85
C HIS A 91 -5.98 -0.85 1.67
N MET A 92 -7.05 -0.38 1.04
CA MET A 92 -8.31 -0.06 1.71
C MET A 92 -9.50 -0.72 1.01
N SER A 93 -10.60 -0.90 1.73
CA SER A 93 -11.89 -1.31 1.15
C SER A 93 -12.99 -0.32 1.50
N PHE A 94 -13.63 0.25 0.48
CA PHE A 94 -14.75 1.17 0.61
C PHE A 94 -16.06 0.44 0.34
N THR A 95 -16.78 0.15 1.41
CA THR A 95 -18.09 -0.50 1.33
C THR A 95 -19.23 0.49 1.52
N GLY A 96 -20.29 0.36 0.73
CA GLY A 96 -21.50 1.18 0.88
C GLY A 96 -22.38 1.19 -0.37
N ASN A 97 -23.58 1.75 -0.25
CA ASN A 97 -24.53 1.84 -1.36
C ASN A 97 -24.02 2.74 -2.50
N PRO A 98 -24.43 2.55 -3.76
CA PRO A 98 -24.13 3.46 -4.87
C PRO A 98 -24.52 4.90 -4.54
N GLY A 99 -23.78 5.86 -5.09
CA GLY A 99 -24.05 7.28 -4.84
C GLY A 99 -23.56 7.81 -3.48
N THR A 100 -22.92 7.00 -2.63
CA THR A 100 -22.33 7.46 -1.36
C THR A 100 -20.97 8.16 -1.53
N GLY A 101 -20.60 8.58 -2.75
CA GLY A 101 -19.35 9.32 -2.99
C GLY A 101 -18.05 8.52 -2.84
N LYS A 102 -18.08 7.18 -2.92
CA LYS A 102 -16.87 6.32 -2.78
C LYS A 102 -15.72 6.75 -3.70
N THR A 103 -16.02 7.02 -4.96
CA THR A 103 -15.03 7.48 -5.96
C THR A 103 -14.45 8.84 -5.60
N THR A 104 -15.28 9.77 -5.13
CA THR A 104 -14.85 11.10 -4.67
C THR A 104 -13.92 11.00 -3.46
N VAL A 105 -14.27 10.13 -2.50
CA VAL A 105 -13.42 9.85 -1.34
C VAL A 105 -12.08 9.24 -1.76
N ALA A 106 -12.08 8.31 -2.71
CA ALA A 106 -10.86 7.69 -3.23
C ALA A 106 -9.92 8.71 -3.90
N LEU A 107 -10.48 9.65 -4.66
CA LEU A 107 -9.70 10.73 -5.28
C LEU A 107 -9.00 11.59 -4.22
N ARG A 108 -9.72 11.97 -3.16
CA ARG A 108 -9.15 12.74 -2.06
C ARG A 108 -8.11 11.93 -1.27
N MET A 109 -8.34 10.63 -1.10
CA MET A 109 -7.35 9.76 -0.47
C MET A 109 -6.04 9.71 -1.25
N ALA A 110 -6.10 9.65 -2.59
CA ALA A 110 -4.90 9.70 -3.43
C ALA A 110 -4.10 11.00 -3.23
N GLU A 111 -4.78 12.13 -3.09
CA GLU A 111 -4.15 13.42 -2.82
C GLU A 111 -3.51 13.47 -1.42
N ILE A 112 -4.22 12.96 -0.40
CA ILE A 112 -3.70 12.85 0.98
C ILE A 112 -2.42 12.02 1.02
N LEU A 113 -2.46 10.82 0.43
CA LEU A 113 -1.32 9.89 0.39
C LEU A 113 -0.12 10.52 -0.33
N HIS A 114 -0.36 11.32 -1.36
CA HIS A 114 0.69 12.00 -2.10
C HIS A 114 1.35 13.10 -1.28
N ARG A 115 0.55 13.97 -0.64
CA ARG A 115 1.07 15.04 0.22
C ARG A 115 1.80 14.50 1.45
N LEU A 116 1.36 13.36 1.96
CA LEU A 116 2.06 12.61 3.02
C LEU A 116 3.36 11.95 2.55
N GLY A 117 3.57 11.79 1.24
CA GLY A 117 4.77 11.17 0.67
C GLY A 117 4.73 9.64 0.62
N TYR A 118 3.56 9.02 0.78
CA TYR A 118 3.38 7.57 0.63
C TYR A 118 3.20 7.14 -0.83
N VAL A 119 2.71 8.03 -1.70
CA VAL A 119 2.65 7.78 -3.13
C VAL A 119 3.38 8.87 -3.90
N ARG A 120 4.08 8.47 -4.97
CA ARG A 120 4.91 9.37 -5.79
C ARG A 120 4.10 10.39 -6.58
N LYS A 121 2.87 10.04 -6.94
CA LYS A 121 1.92 10.81 -7.76
C LYS A 121 0.54 10.72 -7.13
N GLY A 122 -0.14 11.83 -6.93
CA GLY A 122 -1.51 11.87 -6.38
C GLY A 122 -2.61 11.53 -7.37
N HIS A 123 -2.36 10.68 -8.38
CA HIS A 123 -3.36 10.32 -9.38
C HIS A 123 -4.15 9.09 -8.97
N LEU A 124 -5.42 9.07 -9.36
CA LEU A 124 -6.34 7.95 -9.17
C LEU A 124 -6.61 7.29 -10.53
N VAL A 125 -6.41 5.98 -10.61
CA VAL A 125 -6.85 5.19 -11.77
C VAL A 125 -8.07 4.39 -11.35
N ALA A 126 -9.25 4.84 -11.77
CA ALA A 126 -10.50 4.13 -11.55
C ALA A 126 -10.72 3.08 -12.64
N VAL A 127 -10.96 1.85 -12.25
CA VAL A 127 -11.19 0.71 -13.15
C VAL A 127 -12.36 -0.14 -12.66
N THR A 128 -12.91 -0.90 -13.58
CA THR A 128 -13.93 -1.89 -13.35
C THR A 128 -13.42 -3.28 -13.72
N ARG A 129 -14.26 -4.31 -13.53
CA ARG A 129 -13.96 -5.66 -14.02
C ARG A 129 -13.58 -5.69 -15.50
N ASP A 130 -14.28 -4.93 -16.34
CA ASP A 130 -14.09 -4.97 -17.78
C ASP A 130 -12.74 -4.39 -18.22
N ASP A 131 -12.10 -3.59 -17.37
CA ASP A 131 -10.76 -3.06 -17.62
C ASP A 131 -9.66 -4.05 -17.23
N LEU A 132 -9.93 -4.96 -16.29
CA LEU A 132 -8.96 -5.91 -15.77
C LEU A 132 -9.05 -7.26 -16.50
N VAL A 133 -10.27 -7.73 -16.78
CA VAL A 133 -10.52 -9.05 -17.36
C VAL A 133 -10.62 -8.96 -18.88
N GLY A 134 -9.93 -9.87 -19.58
CA GLY A 134 -9.97 -10.01 -21.03
C GLY A 134 -11.19 -10.82 -21.50
N GLN A 135 -11.58 -10.63 -22.76
CA GLN A 135 -12.66 -11.41 -23.39
C GLN A 135 -12.21 -12.81 -23.82
N TYR A 136 -10.90 -13.04 -23.93
CA TYR A 136 -10.28 -14.27 -24.44
C TYR A 136 -9.21 -14.81 -23.48
N ILE A 137 -8.95 -16.11 -23.57
CA ILE A 137 -7.89 -16.80 -22.81
C ILE A 137 -6.55 -16.08 -23.01
N GLY A 138 -5.83 -15.83 -21.91
CA GLY A 138 -4.49 -15.24 -21.93
C GLY A 138 -4.46 -13.73 -22.15
N HIS A 139 -5.61 -13.06 -22.35
CA HIS A 139 -5.68 -11.60 -22.46
C HIS A 139 -5.84 -10.90 -21.10
N THR A 140 -6.26 -11.60 -20.04
CA THR A 140 -6.48 -10.99 -18.73
C THR A 140 -5.17 -10.56 -18.05
N ALA A 141 -4.16 -11.44 -18.04
CA ALA A 141 -2.86 -11.10 -17.47
C ALA A 141 -2.20 -9.83 -18.06
N PRO A 142 -2.02 -9.69 -19.39
CA PRO A 142 -1.40 -8.49 -19.95
C PRO A 142 -2.24 -7.24 -19.70
N LYS A 143 -3.57 -7.35 -19.75
CA LYS A 143 -4.49 -6.24 -19.53
C LYS A 143 -4.46 -5.73 -18.09
N THR A 144 -4.53 -6.64 -17.10
CA THR A 144 -4.39 -6.30 -15.68
C THR A 144 -3.03 -5.68 -15.40
N ARG A 145 -1.94 -6.22 -15.96
CA ARG A 145 -0.59 -5.65 -15.80
C ARG A 145 -0.46 -4.25 -16.40
N GLU A 146 -1.11 -3.97 -17.53
CA GLU A 146 -1.09 -2.65 -18.14
C GLU A 146 -1.81 -1.61 -17.25
N VAL A 147 -2.98 -1.97 -16.72
CA VAL A 147 -3.71 -1.13 -15.75
C VAL A 147 -2.88 -0.87 -14.50
N LEU A 148 -2.27 -1.92 -13.95
CA LEU A 148 -1.41 -1.79 -12.77
C LEU A 148 -0.24 -0.85 -13.04
N LYS A 149 0.42 -0.99 -14.19
CA LYS A 149 1.51 -0.09 -14.61
C LYS A 149 1.07 1.37 -14.69
N LYS A 150 -0.16 1.66 -15.13
CA LYS A 150 -0.73 3.01 -15.15
C LYS A 150 -1.00 3.55 -13.74
N ALA A 151 -1.39 2.66 -12.82
CA ALA A 151 -1.66 3.03 -11.43
C ALA A 151 -0.40 3.17 -10.56
N MET A 152 0.76 2.69 -11.04
CA MET A 152 2.02 2.79 -10.29
C MET A 152 2.40 4.22 -9.92
N GLY A 153 2.86 4.38 -8.69
CA GLY A 153 3.15 5.65 -8.05
C GLY A 153 1.91 6.36 -7.54
N GLY A 154 0.70 5.81 -7.67
CA GLY A 154 -0.55 6.43 -7.25
C GLY A 154 -1.52 5.43 -6.64
N VAL A 155 -2.82 5.63 -6.90
CA VAL A 155 -3.89 4.80 -6.33
C VAL A 155 -4.69 4.10 -7.43
N LEU A 156 -4.85 2.79 -7.32
CA LEU A 156 -5.77 1.99 -8.12
C LEU A 156 -7.09 1.86 -7.39
N PHE A 157 -8.17 2.33 -8.00
CA PHE A 157 -9.53 2.18 -7.49
C PHE A 157 -10.28 1.16 -8.33
N ILE A 158 -10.72 0.06 -7.72
CA ILE A 158 -11.47 -1.01 -8.39
C ILE A 158 -12.91 -0.93 -7.92
N ASP A 159 -13.80 -0.46 -8.78
CA ASP A 159 -15.22 -0.44 -8.49
C ASP A 159 -15.84 -1.82 -8.67
N GLU A 160 -16.82 -2.13 -7.81
CA GLU A 160 -17.51 -3.40 -7.72
C GLU A 160 -16.56 -4.62 -7.80
N ALA A 161 -15.47 -4.57 -7.04
CA ALA A 161 -14.36 -5.54 -7.10
C ALA A 161 -14.79 -7.00 -6.92
N TYR A 162 -15.88 -7.24 -6.19
CA TYR A 162 -16.48 -8.58 -6.03
C TYR A 162 -16.85 -9.23 -7.37
N TYR A 163 -17.05 -8.45 -8.44
CA TYR A 163 -17.30 -9.02 -9.76
C TYR A 163 -16.09 -9.72 -10.35
N LEU A 164 -14.86 -9.48 -9.89
CA LEU A 164 -13.68 -10.20 -10.36
C LEU A 164 -13.72 -11.69 -10.02
N TYR A 165 -14.49 -12.08 -9.00
CA TYR A 165 -14.65 -13.47 -8.58
C TYR A 165 -16.07 -13.96 -8.89
N ARG A 166 -16.21 -14.83 -9.89
CA ARG A 166 -17.48 -15.51 -10.22
C ARG A 166 -17.26 -17.02 -10.28
N PRO A 167 -17.46 -17.76 -9.18
CA PRO A 167 -17.19 -19.20 -9.15
C PRO A 167 -18.14 -20.02 -10.03
N GLU A 168 -19.31 -19.47 -10.38
CA GLU A 168 -20.34 -20.13 -11.19
C GLU A 168 -19.97 -20.24 -12.69
N ASN A 169 -18.92 -19.55 -13.13
CA ASN A 169 -18.56 -19.46 -14.54
C ASN A 169 -17.15 -20.03 -14.78
N GLU A 170 -17.06 -21.29 -15.20
CA GLU A 170 -15.79 -22.00 -15.44
C GLU A 170 -14.91 -21.37 -16.53
N ARG A 171 -15.47 -20.48 -17.36
CA ARG A 171 -14.75 -19.73 -18.39
C ARG A 171 -14.39 -18.31 -17.95
N ASP A 172 -14.42 -18.03 -16.65
CA ASP A 172 -14.08 -16.71 -16.13
C ASP A 172 -12.60 -16.59 -15.77
N TYR A 173 -11.91 -15.67 -16.43
CA TYR A 173 -10.49 -15.37 -16.19
C TYR A 173 -10.28 -14.34 -15.08
N GLY A 174 -11.33 -13.93 -14.37
CA GLY A 174 -11.22 -12.97 -13.26
C GLY A 174 -10.33 -13.44 -12.11
N GLN A 175 -10.21 -14.75 -11.90
CA GLN A 175 -9.30 -15.32 -10.90
C GLN A 175 -7.83 -14.98 -11.19
N GLU A 176 -7.42 -15.03 -12.46
CA GLU A 176 -6.06 -14.64 -12.89
C GLU A 176 -5.77 -13.17 -12.57
N ALA A 177 -6.74 -12.28 -12.73
CA ALA A 177 -6.60 -10.87 -12.36
C ALA A 177 -6.41 -10.70 -10.85
N ILE A 178 -7.16 -11.45 -10.02
CA ILE A 178 -7.04 -11.42 -8.55
C ILE A 178 -5.66 -11.90 -8.10
N GLU A 179 -5.13 -12.97 -8.69
CA GLU A 179 -3.80 -13.49 -8.38
C GLU A 179 -2.71 -12.48 -8.68
N ILE A 180 -2.78 -11.81 -9.83
CA ILE A 180 -1.84 -10.74 -10.21
C ILE A 180 -1.96 -9.55 -9.27
N LEU A 181 -3.19 -9.14 -8.92
CA LEU A 181 -3.42 -8.06 -7.95
C LEU A 181 -2.80 -8.38 -6.60
N LEU A 182 -3.03 -9.59 -6.07
CA LEU A 182 -2.47 -10.04 -4.80
C LEU A 182 -0.94 -10.03 -4.80
N GLN A 183 -0.32 -10.51 -5.88
CA GLN A 183 1.14 -10.50 -6.03
C GLN A 183 1.69 -9.07 -6.02
N VAL A 184 1.03 -8.13 -6.70
CA VAL A 184 1.47 -6.73 -6.73
C VAL A 184 1.22 -6.02 -5.40
N MET A 185 0.12 -6.30 -4.72
CA MET A 185 -0.14 -5.81 -3.36
C MET A 185 0.89 -6.31 -2.34
N GLU A 186 1.54 -7.46 -2.57
CA GLU A 186 2.65 -7.93 -1.74
C GLU A 186 3.98 -7.27 -2.12
N SER A 187 4.30 -7.25 -3.40
CA SER A 187 5.63 -6.88 -3.90
C SER A 187 5.86 -5.38 -4.07
N GLN A 188 4.80 -4.58 -4.26
CA GLN A 188 4.88 -3.15 -4.58
C GLN A 188 4.06 -2.29 -3.61
N ARG A 189 4.17 -2.59 -2.31
CA ARG A 189 3.45 -1.89 -1.23
C ARG A 189 3.78 -0.40 -1.13
N ASP A 190 5.02 -0.02 -1.44
CA ASP A 190 5.50 1.36 -1.33
C ASP A 190 5.15 2.22 -2.57
N ASP A 191 4.68 1.60 -3.66
CA ASP A 191 4.49 2.28 -4.94
C ASP A 191 3.03 2.27 -5.42
N LEU A 192 2.23 1.33 -4.94
CA LEU A 192 0.83 1.21 -5.35
C LEU A 192 -0.06 1.07 -4.12
N VAL A 193 -1.04 1.95 -4.02
CA VAL A 193 -2.17 1.77 -3.10
C VAL A 193 -3.38 1.27 -3.88
N VAL A 194 -4.10 0.32 -3.30
CA VAL A 194 -5.27 -0.32 -3.93
C VAL A 194 -6.47 -0.06 -3.05
N ILE A 195 -7.53 0.49 -3.63
CA ILE A 195 -8.81 0.74 -2.98
C ILE A 195 -9.85 -0.11 -3.70
N LEU A 196 -10.39 -1.10 -2.99
CA LEU A 196 -11.50 -1.92 -3.49
C LEU A 196 -12.81 -1.27 -3.08
N ALA A 197 -13.78 -1.17 -3.98
CA ALA A 197 -15.09 -0.62 -3.68
C ALA A 197 -16.22 -1.59 -4.04
N GLY A 198 -17.33 -1.49 -3.30
CA GLY A 198 -18.52 -2.28 -3.59
C GLY A 198 -19.60 -2.24 -2.49
N TYR A 199 -20.64 -3.06 -2.68
CA TYR A 199 -21.63 -3.31 -1.64
C TYR A 199 -21.03 -4.15 -0.53
N LYS A 200 -21.36 -3.80 0.72
CA LYS A 200 -20.82 -4.46 1.92
C LYS A 200 -20.99 -5.99 1.86
N ASP A 201 -22.22 -6.46 1.67
CA ASP A 201 -22.53 -7.90 1.70
C ASP A 201 -21.77 -8.69 0.62
N ARG A 202 -21.59 -8.10 -0.57
CA ARG A 202 -20.86 -8.74 -1.67
C ARG A 202 -19.36 -8.74 -1.45
N MET A 203 -18.82 -7.65 -0.90
CA MET A 203 -17.41 -7.57 -0.54
C MET A 203 -17.06 -8.55 0.59
N ASP A 204 -17.95 -8.74 1.56
CA ASP A 204 -17.75 -9.72 2.64
C ASP A 204 -17.65 -11.15 2.09
N THR A 205 -18.51 -11.52 1.13
CA THR A 205 -18.40 -12.82 0.42
C THR A 205 -17.10 -12.90 -0.37
N PHE A 206 -16.74 -11.84 -1.09
CA PHE A 206 -15.51 -11.78 -1.88
C PHE A 206 -14.24 -12.00 -1.02
N PHE A 207 -14.17 -11.38 0.16
CA PHE A 207 -13.07 -11.58 1.10
C PHE A 207 -13.05 -12.96 1.75
N LYS A 208 -14.21 -13.53 2.07
CA LYS A 208 -14.29 -14.91 2.58
C LYS A 208 -13.76 -15.92 1.56
N SER A 209 -14.05 -15.71 0.28
CA SER A 209 -13.56 -16.56 -0.81
C SER A 209 -12.07 -16.34 -1.12
N ASN A 210 -11.54 -15.15 -0.83
CA ASN A 210 -10.16 -14.76 -1.14
C ASN A 210 -9.44 -14.24 0.13
N PRO A 211 -9.08 -15.13 1.07
CA PRO A 211 -8.49 -14.73 2.36
C PRO A 211 -7.15 -13.98 2.22
N GLY A 212 -6.46 -14.14 1.09
CA GLY A 212 -5.25 -13.38 0.78
C GLY A 212 -5.49 -11.87 0.67
N LEU A 213 -6.69 -11.43 0.27
CA LEU A 213 -7.04 -10.01 0.16
C LEU A 213 -7.38 -9.42 1.52
N SER A 214 -8.11 -10.15 2.38
CA SER A 214 -8.49 -9.65 3.70
C SER A 214 -7.30 -9.38 4.62
N SER A 215 -6.22 -10.17 4.49
CA SER A 215 -4.99 -9.95 5.27
C SER A 215 -4.23 -8.67 4.88
N ARG A 216 -4.50 -8.14 3.68
CA ARG A 216 -3.76 -7.02 3.10
C ARG A 216 -4.51 -5.70 3.18
N ILE A 217 -5.76 -5.70 3.64
CA ILE A 217 -6.63 -4.52 3.61
C ILE A 217 -6.92 -4.06 5.03
N ALA A 218 -6.88 -2.75 5.26
CA ALA A 218 -7.13 -2.08 6.54
C ALA A 218 -8.53 -1.42 6.66
#